data_AF-A0A7Y5QP77-F1
#
_entry.id   AF-A0A7Y5QP77-F1
#
_cell.length_a   1.000
_cell.length_b   1.000
_cell.length_c   1.000
_cell.angle_alpha   90.00
_cell.angle_beta   90.00
_cell.angle_gamma   90.00
#
_symmetry.space_group_name_H-M   'P 1'
#
loop_
_entity.id
_entity.type
_entity.pdbx_description
1 polymer ?
#
loop_
_entity_poly.entity_id
_entity_poly.type
_entity_poly.pdbx_seq_one_letter_code
_entity_poly.pdbx_strand_id
1 'polypeptide(L)'
;MSLPRPTETHAWNRFAEMTDDIDWDRLARYFAGESAATERAQIERWAAKDPSNQRVVESARRRWEAARDRTQWDTDAAWTRLAPRL
;
A
#
# COMPACT_ATOMS: atom_id res chain seq x y z
N MET A 1 -38.62 9.97 7.41
CA MET A 1 -37.77 9.47 6.31
C MET A 1 -36.33 9.52 6.81
N SER A 2 -35.86 8.43 7.42
CA SER A 2 -34.59 8.36 8.16
C SER A 2 -33.70 7.36 7.45
N LEU A 3 -32.53 7.79 6.98
CA LEU A 3 -31.54 6.89 6.37
C LEU A 3 -30.84 6.10 7.47
N PRO A 4 -30.74 4.76 7.39
CA PRO A 4 -29.94 3.99 8.34
C PRO A 4 -28.44 4.19 8.09
N ARG A 5 -27.66 4.32 9.17
CA ARG A 5 -26.19 4.34 9.11
C ARG A 5 -25.69 2.93 8.73
N PRO A 6 -24.74 2.78 7.80
CA PRO A 6 -24.15 1.47 7.54
C PRO A 6 -23.22 1.09 8.69
N THR A 7 -23.72 0.24 9.58
CA THR A 7 -22.92 -0.58 10.50
C THR A 7 -22.47 -1.84 9.79
N GLU A 8 -21.18 -2.16 9.89
CA GLU A 8 -20.64 -3.52 9.70
C GLU A 8 -20.90 -4.19 8.34
N THR A 9 -20.12 -3.84 7.30
CA THR A 9 -20.02 -4.69 6.08
C THR A 9 -18.63 -4.69 5.43
N HIS A 10 -17.53 -4.54 6.16
CA HIS A 10 -16.18 -4.74 5.61
C HIS A 10 -15.38 -5.85 6.31
N ALA A 11 -16.08 -6.84 6.88
CA ALA A 11 -15.49 -8.14 7.22
C ALA A 11 -15.53 -9.14 6.05
N TRP A 12 -16.02 -8.72 4.87
CA TRP A 12 -16.35 -9.63 3.77
C TRP A 12 -15.21 -9.97 2.80
N ASN A 13 -14.01 -9.38 2.94
CA ASN A 13 -12.98 -9.49 1.90
C ASN A 13 -11.56 -9.88 2.35
N ARG A 14 -11.39 -10.55 3.50
CA ARG A 14 -10.06 -11.04 3.91
C ARG A 14 -9.52 -12.18 3.01
N PHE A 15 -10.38 -12.82 2.21
CA PHE A 15 -10.06 -14.01 1.42
C PHE A 15 -10.42 -13.92 -0.06
N ALA A 16 -11.03 -12.82 -0.53
CA ALA A 16 -11.32 -12.69 -1.95
C ALA A 16 -10.04 -12.41 -2.72
N GLU A 17 -9.86 -13.20 -3.77
CA GLU A 17 -8.84 -13.08 -4.78
C GLU A 17 -8.72 -11.64 -5.31
N MET A 18 -7.53 -11.23 -5.75
CA MET A 18 -7.29 -9.94 -6.42
C MET A 18 -7.98 -9.86 -7.79
N THR A 19 -9.28 -10.11 -7.89
CA THR A 19 -9.97 -10.41 -9.15
C THR A 19 -11.24 -9.61 -9.43
N ASP A 20 -11.49 -8.51 -8.71
CA ASP A 20 -12.45 -7.49 -9.21
C ASP A 20 -12.03 -6.04 -8.89
N ASP A 21 -11.23 -5.84 -7.84
CA ASP A 21 -10.62 -4.54 -7.50
C ASP A 21 -9.22 -4.78 -6.92
N ILE A 22 -8.26 -3.90 -7.22
CA ILE A 22 -6.88 -4.05 -6.74
C ILE A 22 -6.84 -3.62 -5.26
N ASP A 23 -6.51 -4.56 -4.36
CA ASP A 23 -6.31 -4.25 -2.94
C ASP A 23 -4.98 -3.50 -2.74
N TRP A 24 -5.04 -2.16 -2.78
CA TRP A 24 -3.89 -1.28 -2.64
C TRP A 24 -3.27 -1.32 -1.23
N ASP A 25 -4.06 -1.51 -0.19
CA ASP A 25 -3.57 -1.60 1.20
C ASP A 25 -2.75 -2.87 1.40
N ARG A 26 -3.18 -3.96 0.78
CA ARG A 26 -2.43 -5.21 0.72
C ARG A 26 -1.11 -5.07 -0.01
N LEU A 27 -1.09 -4.37 -1.14
CA LEU A 27 0.18 -4.06 -1.81
C LEU A 27 1.08 -3.15 -0.96
N ALA A 28 0.52 -2.20 -0.21
CA ALA A 28 1.29 -1.35 0.70
C ALA A 28 1.96 -2.18 1.82
N ARG A 29 1.21 -3.05 2.50
CA ARG A 29 1.77 -3.99 3.51
C ARG A 29 2.81 -4.93 2.90
N TYR A 30 2.58 -5.38 1.67
CA TYR A 30 3.54 -6.16 0.91
C TYR A 30 4.85 -5.41 0.69
N PHE A 31 4.78 -4.15 0.29
CA PHE A 31 5.96 -3.34 0.05
C PHE A 31 6.69 -2.93 1.33
N ALA A 32 5.95 -2.71 2.42
CA ALA A 32 6.48 -2.43 3.75
C ALA A 32 7.14 -3.66 4.41
N GLY A 33 6.92 -4.86 3.88
CA GLY A 33 7.40 -6.10 4.48
C GLY A 33 6.55 -6.60 5.66
N GLU A 34 5.39 -6.01 5.87
CA GLU A 34 4.45 -6.31 6.98
C GLU A 34 3.41 -7.39 6.61
N SER A 35 3.44 -7.86 5.37
CA SER A 35 2.51 -8.91 4.89
C SER A 35 2.92 -10.31 5.34
N ALA A 36 1.93 -11.12 5.70
CA ALA A 36 2.14 -12.52 6.07
C ALA A 36 2.61 -13.37 4.87
N ALA A 37 3.32 -14.47 5.12
CA ALA A 37 3.85 -15.34 4.05
C ALA A 37 2.77 -15.83 3.08
N THR A 38 1.57 -16.13 3.57
CA THR A 38 0.41 -16.53 2.76
C THR A 38 -0.12 -15.39 1.89
N GLU A 39 -0.04 -14.15 2.38
CA GLU A 39 -0.49 -12.95 1.68
C GLU A 39 0.49 -12.61 0.54
N ARG A 40 1.80 -12.71 0.81
CA ARG A 40 2.87 -12.57 -0.19
C ARG A 40 2.72 -13.56 -1.33
N ALA A 41 2.59 -14.85 -1.01
CA ALA A 41 2.45 -15.90 -2.01
C ALA A 41 1.21 -15.70 -2.90
N GLN A 42 0.13 -15.12 -2.38
CA GLN A 42 -1.04 -14.79 -3.18
C GLN A 42 -0.79 -13.63 -4.14
N ILE A 43 -0.09 -12.58 -3.71
CA ILE A 43 0.29 -11.44 -4.57
C ILE A 43 1.24 -11.91 -5.67
N GLU A 44 2.24 -12.73 -5.32
CA GLU A 44 3.20 -13.30 -6.27
C GLU A 44 2.48 -14.21 -7.28
N ARG A 45 1.57 -15.07 -6.83
CA ARG A 45 0.75 -15.90 -7.73
C ARG A 45 -0.14 -15.07 -8.64
N TRP A 46 -0.76 -14.01 -8.13
CA TRP A 46 -1.59 -13.11 -8.93
C TRP A 46 -0.77 -12.36 -9.99
N ALA A 47 0.41 -11.85 -9.61
CA ALA A 47 1.32 -11.18 -10.52
C ALA A 47 1.84 -12.12 -11.61
N ALA A 48 2.12 -13.39 -11.27
CA ALA A 48 2.59 -14.39 -12.23
C ALA A 48 1.49 -14.90 -13.18
N LYS A 49 0.21 -14.76 -12.83
CA LYS A 49 -0.92 -15.21 -13.66
C LYS A 49 -1.09 -14.37 -14.94
N ASP A 50 -0.76 -13.08 -14.92
CA ASP A 50 -0.96 -12.18 -16.06
C ASP A 50 0.12 -11.08 -16.11
N PRO A 51 0.79 -10.83 -17.26
CA PRO A 51 1.76 -9.74 -17.39
C PRO A 51 1.21 -8.35 -17.02
N SER A 52 -0.10 -8.10 -17.18
CA SER A 52 -0.73 -6.85 -16.76
C SER A 52 -0.74 -6.69 -15.23
N ASN A 53 -0.99 -7.76 -14.49
CA ASN A 53 -0.92 -7.78 -13.02
C ASN A 53 0.51 -7.51 -12.55
N GLN A 54 1.49 -8.14 -13.19
CA GLN A 54 2.91 -7.87 -12.90
C GLN A 54 3.24 -6.37 -13.08
N ARG A 55 2.78 -5.76 -14.18
CA ARG A 55 2.98 -4.32 -14.43
C ARG A 55 2.35 -3.44 -13.36
N VAL A 56 1.21 -3.84 -12.79
CA VAL A 56 0.59 -3.14 -11.65
C VAL A 56 1.50 -3.21 -10.43
N VAL A 57 1.97 -4.40 -10.03
CA VAL A 57 2.89 -4.54 -8.88
C VAL A 57 4.14 -3.70 -9.06
N GLU A 58 4.79 -3.79 -10.23
CA GLU A 58 6.00 -3.02 -10.52
C GLU A 58 5.75 -1.51 -10.48
N SER A 59 4.63 -1.06 -11.05
CA SER A 59 4.27 0.36 -11.10
C SER A 59 3.91 0.92 -9.74
N ALA A 60 3.27 0.11 -8.88
CA ALA A 60 2.97 0.44 -7.50
C ALA A 60 4.26 0.47 -6.65
N ARG A 61 5.14 -0.52 -6.82
CA ARG A 61 6.45 -0.58 -6.15
C ARG A 61 7.31 0.64 -6.46
N ARG A 62 7.39 1.05 -7.73
CA ARG A 62 8.13 2.27 -8.13
C ARG A 62 7.61 3.52 -7.42
N ARG A 63 6.29 3.67 -7.30
CA ARG A 63 5.67 4.80 -6.59
C ARG A 63 5.90 4.74 -5.09
N TRP A 64 5.84 3.55 -4.50
CA TRP A 64 6.14 3.32 -3.09
C TRP A 64 7.56 3.76 -2.73
N GLU A 65 8.57 3.28 -3.47
CA GLU A 65 9.97 3.65 -3.20
C GLU A 65 10.20 5.15 -3.45
N ALA A 66 9.63 5.73 -4.52
CA ALA A 66 9.74 7.16 -4.77
C ALA A 66 9.11 8.02 -3.66
N ALA A 67 8.02 7.56 -3.04
CA ALA A 67 7.41 8.23 -1.89
C ALA A 67 8.30 8.10 -0.64
N ARG A 68 8.85 6.91 -0.39
CA ARG A 68 9.80 6.65 0.70
C ARG A 68 11.03 7.56 0.64
N ASP A 69 11.61 7.72 -0.56
CA ASP A 69 12.79 8.58 -0.76
C ASP A 69 12.47 10.06 -0.53
N ARG A 70 11.26 10.53 -0.89
CA ARG A 70 10.82 11.90 -0.60
C ARG A 70 10.58 12.16 0.88
N THR A 71 10.27 11.13 1.67
CA THR A 71 10.10 11.24 3.12
C THR A 71 11.43 11.25 3.87
N GLN A 72 12.53 10.81 3.26
CA GLN A 72 13.89 11.15 3.73
C GLN A 72 14.21 12.61 3.43
N TRP A 73 13.41 13.53 3.97
CA TRP A 73 13.86 14.90 4.12
C TRP A 73 14.99 14.89 5.15
N ASP A 74 16.07 15.60 4.85
CA ASP A 74 17.16 15.85 5.80
C ASP A 74 16.59 16.64 6.98
N THR A 75 16.08 15.88 7.95
CA THR A 75 15.38 16.39 9.12
C THR A 75 16.35 17.22 9.96
N ASP A 76 17.62 16.83 9.98
CA ASP A 76 18.69 17.58 10.64
C ASP A 76 18.96 18.92 9.96
N ALA A 77 19.01 18.96 8.62
CA ALA A 77 19.11 20.22 7.88
C ALA A 77 17.86 21.10 8.03
N ALA A 78 16.68 20.50 8.14
CA ALA A 78 15.43 21.22 8.39
C ALA A 78 15.43 21.88 9.79
N TRP A 79 15.86 21.15 10.82
CA TRP A 79 16.00 21.69 12.18
C TRP A 79 17.08 22.76 12.28
N THR A 80 18.23 22.55 11.63
CA THR A 80 19.33 23.52 11.60
C THR A 80 18.91 24.86 10.99
N ARG A 81 18.01 24.85 10.00
CA ARG A 81 17.47 26.09 9.38
C ARG A 81 16.44 26.82 10.24
N LEU A 82 15.77 26.09 11.13
CA LEU A 82 14.70 26.61 12.00
C LEU A 82 15.23 27.12 13.34
N ALA A 83 16.24 26.46 13.91
CA ALA A 83 16.85 26.79 15.19
C ALA A 83 17.29 28.27 15.37
N PRO A 84 17.90 28.95 14.37
CA PRO A 84 18.31 30.35 14.54
C PRO A 84 17.17 31.38 14.42
N ARG A 85 15.91 30.94 14.26
CA ARG A 85 14.73 31.82 14.11
C ARG A 85 13.75 31.76 15.30
N LEU A 86 14.10 31.01 16.35
CA LEU A 86 13.38 30.91 17.62
C LEU A 86 14.16 31.65 18.70
#